data_AF-A0A421BJ01-F1
#
_entry.id   AF-A0A421BJ01-F1
#
_cell.length_a   1.000
_cell.length_b   1.000
_cell.length_c   1.000
_cell.angle_alpha   90.00
_cell.angle_beta   90.00
_cell.angle_gamma   90.00
#
_symmetry.space_group_name_H-M   'P 1'
#
loop_
_entity.id
_entity.type
_entity.pdbx_description
1 polymer ?
#
loop_
_entity_poly.entity_id
_entity_poly.type
_entity_poly.pdbx_seq_one_letter_code
_entity_poly.pdbx_strand_id
1 'polypeptide(L)'
;GINAELLPVIGVVTPQERVAPLTLKQAQRTLRLQVVAKRLGAAELEDEIDLDADAIEACVTAAMLAEGIRCLPEDITTTLNGEGEQRIGTVVVSFGIEYRRPIGG
;
A
#
# COMPACT_ATOMS: atom_id res chain seq x y z
N GLY A 1 12.53 11.80 -8.07
CA GLY A 1 12.03 12.19 -6.73
C GLY A 1 10.78 13.03 -6.90
N ILE A 2 9.86 12.99 -5.93
CA ILE A 2 8.70 13.89 -5.88
C ILE A 2 9.18 15.24 -5.31
N ASN A 3 8.68 16.37 -5.82
CA ASN A 3 9.02 17.69 -5.29
C ASN A 3 8.52 17.79 -3.83
N ALA A 4 9.38 18.26 -2.91
CA ALA A 4 9.05 18.40 -1.49
C ALA A 4 7.84 19.31 -1.24
N GLU A 5 7.60 20.28 -2.13
CA GLU A 5 6.44 21.19 -2.08
C GLU A 5 5.09 20.47 -2.31
N LEU A 6 5.12 19.26 -2.88
CA LEU A 6 3.91 18.46 -3.12
C LEU A 6 3.56 17.55 -1.94
N LEU A 7 4.40 17.49 -0.90
CA LEU A 7 4.16 16.67 0.28
C LEU A 7 3.07 17.32 1.16
N PRO A 8 2.18 16.52 1.79
CA PRO A 8 2.17 15.04 1.81
C PRO A 8 1.55 14.43 0.55
N VAL A 9 2.04 13.24 0.15
CA VAL A 9 1.48 12.48 -0.98
C VAL A 9 1.22 11.03 -0.60
N ILE A 10 0.17 10.46 -1.22
CA ILE A 10 -0.12 9.03 -1.18
C ILE A 10 -0.05 8.48 -2.61
N GLY A 11 0.66 7.37 -2.78
CA GLY A 11 0.71 6.59 -4.01
C GLY A 11 0.19 5.18 -3.77
N VAL A 12 -0.57 4.65 -4.74
CA VAL A 12 -1.08 3.28 -4.71
C VAL A 12 -0.59 2.55 -5.95
N VAL A 13 0.01 1.37 -5.76
CA VAL A 13 0.59 0.62 -6.87
C VAL A 13 0.45 -0.88 -6.64
N THR A 14 0.30 -1.64 -7.74
CA THR A 14 0.36 -3.10 -7.74
C THR A 14 1.61 -3.55 -8.49
N PRO A 15 2.80 -3.56 -7.86
CA PRO A 15 4.07 -3.80 -8.56
C PRO A 15 4.17 -5.22 -9.12
N GLN A 16 3.41 -6.17 -8.56
CA GLN A 16 3.39 -7.55 -8.98
C GLN A 16 1.96 -8.06 -9.06
N GLU A 17 1.63 -8.65 -10.20
CA GLU A 17 0.38 -9.36 -10.45
C GLU A 17 0.70 -10.70 -11.12
N ARG A 18 0.09 -11.77 -10.59
CA ARG A 18 0.13 -13.10 -11.20
C ARG A 18 -1.29 -13.55 -11.51
N VAL A 19 -1.43 -14.18 -12.67
CA VAL A 19 -2.67 -14.80 -13.14
C VAL A 19 -2.41 -16.27 -13.36
N ALA A 20 -3.24 -17.13 -12.78
CA ALA A 20 -3.20 -18.56 -13.04
C ALA A 20 -4.60 -19.08 -13.38
N PRO A 21 -4.76 -19.96 -14.38
CA PRO A 21 -6.02 -20.66 -14.56
C PRO A 21 -6.28 -21.52 -13.31
N LEU A 22 -7.48 -21.40 -12.75
CA LEU A 22 -7.93 -22.22 -11.62
C LEU A 22 -8.85 -23.34 -12.11
N THR A 23 -9.77 -22.99 -13.03
CA THR A 23 -10.64 -23.94 -13.74
C THR A 23 -10.80 -23.49 -15.19
N LEU A 24 -11.54 -24.24 -16.01
CA LEU A 24 -11.87 -23.84 -17.38
C LEU A 24 -12.66 -22.52 -17.46
N LYS A 25 -13.27 -22.06 -16.36
CA LYS A 25 -14.10 -20.84 -16.31
C LYS A 25 -13.63 -19.82 -15.29
N GLN A 26 -12.51 -20.05 -14.60
CA GLN A 26 -12.03 -19.17 -13.54
C GLN A 26 -10.52 -19.04 -13.55
N ALA A 27 -10.04 -17.84 -13.31
CA ALA A 27 -8.65 -17.52 -13.01
C ALA A 27 -8.51 -17.13 -11.54
N GLN A 28 -7.40 -17.52 -10.94
CA GLN A 28 -6.91 -16.95 -9.70
C GLN A 28 -5.99 -15.77 -10.02
N ARG A 29 -6.17 -14.67 -9.29
CA ARG A 29 -5.34 -13.48 -9.32
C ARG A 29 -4.66 -13.35 -7.98
N THR A 30 -3.35 -13.23 -8.00
CA THR A 30 -2.53 -12.92 -6.82
C THR A 30 -1.83 -11.61 -7.07
N LEU A 31 -2.10 -10.61 -6.25
CA LEU A 31 -1.57 -9.25 -6.36
C LEU A 31 -0.76 -8.91 -5.10
N ARG A 32 0.30 -8.14 -5.29
CA ARG A 32 0.88 -7.33 -4.21
C ARG A 32 0.38 -5.92 -4.38
N LEU A 33 -0.43 -5.42 -3.45
CA LEU A 33 -0.81 -4.00 -3.37
C LEU A 33 0.18 -3.29 -2.45
N GLN A 34 0.67 -2.13 -2.84
CA GLN A 34 1.47 -1.27 -1.99
C GLN A 34 0.86 0.12 -1.94
N VAL A 35 0.67 0.61 -0.73
CA VAL A 35 0.29 2.00 -0.47
C VAL A 35 1.48 2.69 0.14
N VAL A 36 1.90 3.79 -0.49
CA VAL A 36 3.09 4.55 -0.11
C VAL A 36 2.66 5.94 0.32
N ALA A 37 2.95 6.32 1.56
CA ALA A 37 2.81 7.70 2.01
C ALA A 37 4.17 8.35 2.17
N LYS A 38 4.28 9.63 1.81
CA LYS A 38 5.48 10.45 2.01
C LYS A 38 5.12 11.76 2.67
N ARG A 39 5.92 12.15 3.66
CA ARG A 39 5.76 13.40 4.42
C ARG A 39 7.07 14.18 4.51
N LEU A 40 6.95 15.50 4.51
CA LEU A 40 8.04 16.39 4.87
C LEU A 40 8.20 16.37 6.40
N GLY A 41 9.44 16.44 6.87
CA GLY A 41 9.78 16.27 8.27
C GLY A 41 9.44 17.47 9.13
N ALA A 42 8.71 17.20 10.20
CA ALA A 42 8.52 18.04 11.37
C ALA A 42 9.16 17.40 12.61
N ALA A 43 8.94 17.98 13.80
CA ALA A 43 9.46 17.45 15.07
C ALA A 43 8.98 16.02 15.35
N GLU A 44 7.71 15.73 15.06
CA GLU A 44 7.02 14.46 15.35
C GLU A 44 6.83 13.59 14.09
N LEU A 45 7.79 13.63 13.15
CA LEU A 45 7.66 12.93 11.86
C LEU A 45 7.44 11.41 12.00
N GLU A 46 8.04 10.78 13.01
CA GLU A 46 7.90 9.34 13.25
C GLU A 46 6.45 9.00 13.62
N ASP A 47 5.90 9.71 14.61
CA ASP A 47 4.50 9.58 15.02
C ASP A 47 3.53 9.85 13.86
N GLU A 48 3.77 10.86 13.03
CA GLU A 48 2.93 11.15 11.85
C GLU A 48 2.98 10.02 10.82
N ILE A 49 4.13 9.38 10.63
CA ILE A 49 4.30 8.27 9.69
C ILE A 49 3.64 7.00 10.21
N ASP A 50 3.72 6.73 11.51
CA ASP A 50 3.02 5.61 12.14
C ASP A 50 1.50 5.79 12.07
N LEU A 51 1.00 7.02 12.28
CA LEU A 51 -0.42 7.34 12.09
C LEU A 51 -0.89 7.14 10.65
N ASP A 52 -0.07 7.48 9.66
CA ASP A 52 -0.37 7.21 8.26
C ASP A 52 -0.44 5.70 7.99
N ALA A 53 0.48 4.91 8.58
CA ALA A 53 0.51 3.46 8.43
C ALA A 53 -0.79 2.84 8.97
N ASP A 54 -1.20 3.22 10.18
CA ASP A 54 -2.44 2.77 10.82
C ASP A 54 -3.68 3.15 9.99
N ALA A 55 -3.72 4.38 9.49
CA ALA A 55 -4.83 4.87 8.66
C ALA A 55 -4.92 4.09 7.34
N ILE A 56 -3.78 3.80 6.70
CA ILE A 56 -3.71 3.00 5.48
C ILE A 56 -4.19 1.58 5.75
N GLU A 57 -3.70 0.93 6.81
CA GLU A 57 -4.12 -0.42 7.18
C GLU A 57 -5.63 -0.50 7.40
N ALA A 58 -6.18 0.39 8.23
CA ALA A 58 -7.59 0.41 8.55
C ALA A 58 -8.45 0.64 7.30
N CYS A 59 -8.07 1.61 6.46
CA CYS A 59 -8.81 1.95 5.24
C CYS A 59 -8.81 0.81 4.22
N VAL A 60 -7.64 0.24 3.90
CA VAL A 60 -7.51 -0.83 2.90
C VAL A 60 -8.21 -2.11 3.38
N THR A 61 -7.99 -2.49 4.65
CA THR A 61 -8.61 -3.68 5.24
C THR A 61 -10.12 -3.58 5.24
N ALA A 62 -10.67 -2.43 5.65
CA ALA A 62 -12.11 -2.20 5.65
C ALA A 62 -12.71 -2.23 4.23
N ALA A 63 -12.05 -1.58 3.27
CA ALA A 63 -12.51 -1.56 1.88
C ALA A 63 -12.53 -2.95 1.24
N MET A 64 -11.48 -3.76 1.46
CA MET A 64 -11.42 -5.13 0.94
C MET A 64 -12.43 -6.05 1.62
N LEU A 65 -12.62 -5.90 2.94
CA LEU A 65 -13.61 -6.67 3.69
C LEU A 65 -15.04 -6.39 3.21
N ALA A 66 -15.35 -5.14 2.85
CA ALA A 66 -16.65 -4.77 2.28
C ALA A 66 -16.95 -5.51 0.95
N GLU A 67 -15.92 -5.86 0.19
CA GLU A 67 -16.00 -6.67 -1.04
C GLU A 67 -15.89 -8.18 -0.77
N GLY A 68 -15.86 -8.61 0.49
CA GLY A 68 -15.72 -10.01 0.88
C GLY A 68 -14.31 -10.59 0.65
N ILE A 69 -13.31 -9.73 0.48
CA ILE A 69 -11.91 -10.12 0.28
C ILE A 69 -11.16 -9.99 1.60
N ARG A 70 -10.58 -11.10 2.07
CA ARG A 70 -9.67 -11.05 3.23
C ARG A 70 -8.35 -10.43 2.80
N CYS A 71 -8.04 -9.26 3.34
CA CYS A 71 -6.81 -8.52 3.06
C CYS A 71 -6.28 -7.99 4.39
N LEU A 72 -5.05 -8.38 4.74
CA LEU A 72 -4.31 -7.87 5.90
C LEU A 72 -2.94 -7.40 5.39
N PRO A 73 -2.30 -6.42 6.06
CA PRO A 73 -0.94 -6.04 5.70
C PRO A 73 0.00 -7.23 5.94
N GLU A 74 0.89 -7.45 4.98
CA GLU A 74 1.96 -8.46 5.05
C GLU A 74 3.27 -7.86 5.56
N ASP A 75 3.51 -6.58 5.25
CA ASP A 75 4.75 -5.88 5.56
C ASP A 75 4.48 -4.37 5.66
N ILE A 76 5.10 -3.72 6.63
CA ILE A 76 5.14 -2.27 6.79
C ILE A 76 6.60 -1.85 6.85
N THR A 77 7.04 -1.09 5.86
CA THR A 77 8.41 -0.58 5.79
C THR A 77 8.38 0.94 5.95
N THR A 78 9.04 1.43 7.00
CA THR A 78 9.26 2.86 7.22
C THR A 78 10.69 3.24 6.88
N THR A 79 10.87 4.35 6.18
CA THR A 79 12.17 4.92 5.82
C THR A 79 12.20 6.40 6.13
N LEU A 80 13.17 6.80 6.94
CA LEU A 80 13.44 8.19 7.29
C LEU A 80 14.72 8.62 6.58
N ASN A 81 14.58 9.50 5.59
CA ASN A 81 15.73 10.08 4.89
C ASN A 81 16.09 11.41 5.55
N GLY A 82 17.25 11.47 6.20
CA GLY A 82 17.78 12.66 6.89
C GLY A 82 18.97 13.32 6.17
N GLU A 83 19.35 12.85 4.98
CA GLU A 83 20.49 13.40 4.25
C GLU A 83 20.08 14.68 3.50
N GLY A 84 20.24 15.86 4.14
CA GLY A 84 20.01 17.18 3.54
C GLY A 84 19.35 18.22 4.47
N GLU A 85 18.92 19.37 3.93
CA GLU A 85 18.18 20.41 4.67
C GLU A 85 16.75 19.99 5.06
N GLN A 86 16.21 18.90 4.49
CA GLN A 86 14.83 18.45 4.68
C GLN A 86 14.78 16.96 5.00
N ARG A 87 14.22 16.63 6.18
CA ARG A 87 13.92 15.24 6.58
C ARG A 87 12.67 14.79 5.83
N ILE A 88 12.67 13.59 5.24
CA ILE A 88 11.48 13.03 4.57
C ILE A 88 11.16 11.67 5.17
N GLY A 89 9.92 11.52 5.63
CA GLY A 89 9.38 10.24 6.07
C GLY A 89 8.69 9.54 4.91
N THR A 90 8.89 8.24 4.79
CA THR A 90 8.17 7.39 3.85
C THR A 90 7.69 6.14 4.59
N VAL A 91 6.42 5.78 4.42
CA VAL A 91 5.93 4.46 4.79
C VAL A 91 5.39 3.74 3.57
N VAL A 92 5.66 2.44 3.49
CA VAL A 92 5.11 1.52 2.49
C VAL A 92 4.37 0.43 3.23
N VAL A 93 3.05 0.37 3.08
CA VAL A 93 2.22 -0.73 3.58
C VAL A 93 1.93 -1.66 2.42
N SER A 94 2.38 -2.92 2.54
CA SER A 94 2.19 -3.96 1.53
C SER A 94 1.10 -4.93 1.93
N PHE A 95 0.22 -5.27 0.99
CA PHE A 95 -0.86 -6.23 1.17
C PHE A 95 -0.78 -7.33 0.11
N GLY A 96 -0.96 -8.57 0.54
CA GLY A 96 -1.19 -9.70 -0.34
C GLY A 96 -2.68 -9.88 -0.59
N ILE A 97 -3.08 -9.86 -1.86
CA ILE A 97 -4.48 -10.01 -2.26
C ILE A 97 -4.60 -11.21 -3.17
N GLU A 98 -5.49 -12.13 -2.81
CA GLU A 98 -5.90 -13.23 -3.66
C GLU A 98 -7.40 -13.18 -3.92
N TYR A 99 -7.79 -13.22 -5.19
CA TYR A 99 -9.19 -13.31 -5.58
C TYR A 99 -9.38 -14.13 -6.85
N ARG A 100 -10.61 -14.61 -7.04
CA ARG A 100 -11.00 -15.40 -8.21
C ARG A 100 -11.80 -14.51 -9.15
N ARG A 101 -11.53 -14.63 -10.45
CA ARG A 101 -12.28 -13.93 -11.50
C ARG A 101 -12.75 -14.92 -12.56
N PRO A 102 -13.98 -14.80 -13.09
CA PRO A 102 -14.42 -15.60 -14.23
C PRO A 102 -13.52 -15.39 -15.45
N ILE A 103 -13.36 -16.44 -16.26
CA ILE A 103 -12.75 -16.40 -17.60
C ILE A 103 -13.87 -16.65 -18.60
N GLY A 104 -14.09 -15.70 -19.53
CA GLY A 104 -15.06 -15.86 -20.62
C GLY A 104 -16.48 -15.40 -20.31
N GLY A 105 -16.63 -14.15 -19.84
CA GLY A 105 -17.89 -13.42 -19.69
C GLY A 105 -17.62 -11.92 -19.73
#